data_AF-A0A7J9HIK7-F1
#
_entry.id   AF-A0A7J9HIK7-F1
#
_cell.length_a   1.000
_cell.length_b   1.000
_cell.length_c   1.000
_cell.angle_alpha   90.00
_cell.angle_beta   90.00
_cell.angle_gamma   90.00
#
_symmetry.space_group_name_H-M   'P 1'
#
loop_
_entity.id
_entity.type
_entity.pdbx_description
1 polymer ?
#
loop_
_entity_poly.entity_id
_entity_poly.type
_entity_poly.pdbx_seq_one_letter_code
_entity_poly.pdbx_strand_id
1 'polypeptide(L)'
;MGMLAVEGSYDKMEALLNQNIHPVDILLMLAASEGDQPKIEELLRAGAVYDVKDADGRTAIDRAVNEEIKAFILGFSVQKA
;
A
#
# COMPACT_ATOMS: atom_id res chain seq x y z
N MET A 1 24.69 -15.33 -22.00
CA MET A 1 24.11 -13.98 -21.92
C MET A 1 23.11 -13.99 -20.79
N GLY A 2 23.58 -13.71 -19.57
CA GLY A 2 22.75 -13.68 -18.37
C GLY A 2 22.07 -12.32 -18.25
N MET A 3 20.78 -12.33 -17.98
CA MET A 3 19.94 -11.15 -17.76
C MET A 3 20.56 -10.27 -16.65
N LEU A 4 20.95 -9.04 -16.99
CA LEU A 4 21.24 -8.00 -16.02
C LEU A 4 19.90 -7.48 -15.50
N ALA A 5 19.35 -8.15 -14.47
CA ALA A 5 18.28 -7.57 -13.69
C ALA A 5 18.86 -6.34 -12.98
N VAL A 6 18.38 -5.17 -13.37
CA VAL A 6 18.74 -3.87 -12.80
C VAL A 6 18.60 -3.93 -11.27
N GLU A 7 19.72 -3.83 -10.56
CA GLU A 7 19.90 -4.02 -9.10
C GLU A 7 18.97 -3.18 -8.20
N GLY A 8 18.22 -2.22 -8.72
CA GLY A 8 17.45 -1.29 -7.88
C GLY A 8 16.04 -1.74 -7.48
N SER A 9 15.43 -2.71 -8.18
CA SER A 9 13.98 -2.96 -8.02
C SER A 9 13.63 -4.12 -7.09
N TYR A 10 14.56 -5.05 -6.84
CA TYR A 10 14.32 -6.18 -5.93
C TYR A 10 14.50 -5.78 -4.46
N ASP A 11 15.43 -4.88 -4.16
CA ASP A 11 15.74 -4.44 -2.79
C ASP A 11 14.54 -3.85 -2.07
N LYS A 12 13.70 -3.07 -2.76
CA LYS A 12 12.51 -2.49 -2.14
C LYS A 12 11.48 -3.56 -1.79
N MET A 13 11.26 -4.53 -2.67
CA MET A 13 10.26 -5.56 -2.43
C MET A 13 10.73 -6.58 -1.38
N GLU A 14 12.01 -6.94 -1.38
CA GLU A 14 12.62 -7.77 -0.32
C GLU A 14 12.70 -7.02 1.02
N ALA A 15 13.00 -5.72 1.03
CA ALA A 15 12.99 -4.91 2.26
C ALA A 15 11.58 -4.84 2.85
N LEU A 16 10.55 -4.72 2.01
CA LEU A 16 9.16 -4.71 2.46
C LEU A 16 8.71 -6.08 2.99
N LEU A 17 9.16 -7.19 2.37
CA LEU A 17 8.91 -8.55 2.87
C LEU A 17 9.65 -8.84 4.19
N ASN A 18 10.88 -8.32 4.36
CA ASN A 18 11.64 -8.44 5.59
C ASN A 18 11.08 -7.60 6.76
N GLN A 19 10.25 -6.58 6.47
CA GLN A 19 9.65 -5.71 7.48
C GLN A 19 8.37 -6.27 8.12
N ASN A 20 8.00 -7.53 7.84
CA ASN A 20 6.80 -8.17 8.37
C ASN A 20 5.49 -7.41 8.01
N ILE A 21 5.54 -6.61 6.95
CA ILE A 21 4.37 -5.93 6.39
C ILE A 21 3.62 -6.93 5.53
N HIS A 22 2.30 -7.02 5.69
CA HIS A 22 1.55 -7.94 4.83
C HIS A 22 1.58 -7.43 3.38
N PRO A 23 1.73 -8.34 2.39
CA PRO A 23 1.71 -7.97 0.97
C PRO A 23 0.46 -7.15 0.59
N VAL A 24 -0.67 -7.41 1.26
CA VAL A 24 -1.94 -6.70 1.04
C VAL A 24 -1.86 -5.22 1.44
N ASP A 25 -1.08 -4.87 2.47
CA ASP A 25 -0.91 -3.48 2.93
C ASP A 25 -0.06 -2.69 1.94
N ILE A 26 0.97 -3.35 1.37
CA ILE A 26 1.79 -2.77 0.30
C ILE A 26 0.94 -2.51 -0.94
N LEU A 27 0.08 -3.46 -1.31
CA LEU A 27 -0.85 -3.28 -2.43
C LEU A 27 -1.80 -2.11 -2.18
N LEU A 28 -2.24 -1.91 -0.94
CA LEU A 28 -3.09 -0.78 -0.57
C LEU A 28 -2.36 0.56 -0.73
N MET A 29 -1.08 0.63 -0.36
CA MET A 29 -0.27 1.85 -0.57
C MET A 29 -0.10 2.17 -2.05
N LEU A 30 0.13 1.15 -2.88
CA LEU A 30 0.25 1.32 -4.34
C LEU A 30 -1.08 1.81 -4.93
N ALA A 31 -2.19 1.18 -4.55
CA ALA A 31 -3.52 1.58 -5.01
C ALA A 31 -3.87 3.02 -4.57
N ALA A 32 -3.49 3.41 -3.35
CA ALA A 32 -3.66 4.78 -2.85
C ALA A 32 -2.83 5.80 -3.67
N SER A 33 -1.60 5.44 -4.04
CA SER A 33 -0.74 6.27 -4.89
C SER A 33 -1.21 6.36 -6.34
N GLU A 34 -1.88 5.33 -6.85
CA GLU A 34 -2.51 5.32 -8.18
C GLU A 34 -3.87 6.04 -8.17
N GLY A 35 -4.50 6.16 -7.00
CA GLY A 35 -5.87 6.67 -6.86
C GLY A 35 -6.95 5.69 -7.33
N ASP A 36 -6.63 4.40 -7.36
CA ASP A 36 -7.54 3.34 -7.82
C ASP A 36 -8.55 2.99 -6.71
N GLN A 37 -9.64 3.76 -6.64
CA GLN A 37 -10.70 3.58 -5.62
C GLN A 37 -11.27 2.15 -5.57
N PRO A 38 -11.66 1.52 -6.70
CA PRO A 38 -12.15 0.13 -6.69
C PRO A 38 -11.16 -0.84 -6.04
N LYS A 39 -9.88 -0.74 -6.40
CA LYS A 39 -8.82 -1.60 -5.87
C LYS A 39 -8.56 -1.36 -4.39
N ILE A 40 -8.59 -0.09 -3.95
CA ILE A 40 -8.50 0.28 -2.54
C ILE A 40 -9.64 -0.35 -1.75
N GLU A 41 -10.87 -0.30 -2.27
CA GLU A 41 -12.03 -0.89 -1.61
C GLU A 41 -11.88 -2.41 -1.44
N GLU A 42 -11.49 -3.12 -2.50
CA GLU A 42 -11.27 -4.57 -2.45
C GLU A 42 -10.18 -4.95 -1.44
N LEU A 43 -9.08 -4.21 -1.41
CA LEU A 43 -7.98 -4.45 -0.48
C LEU A 43 -8.39 -4.20 0.97
N LEU A 44 -9.13 -3.11 1.23
CA LEU A 44 -9.66 -2.82 2.57
C LEU A 44 -10.69 -3.87 3.01
N ARG A 45 -11.55 -4.36 2.10
CA ARG A 45 -12.47 -5.48 2.36
C ARG A 45 -11.72 -6.79 2.64
N ALA A 46 -10.58 -7.02 1.98
CA ALA A 46 -9.71 -8.16 2.24
C ALA A 46 -8.98 -8.08 3.59
N GLY A 47 -9.14 -6.98 4.34
CA GLY A 47 -8.56 -6.80 5.66
C GLY A 47 -7.23 -6.04 5.66
N ALA A 48 -6.89 -5.35 4.56
CA ALA A 48 -5.68 -4.51 4.52
C ALA A 48 -5.71 -3.42 5.58
N VAL A 49 -4.54 -3.15 6.16
CA VAL A 49 -4.32 -2.17 7.21
C VAL A 49 -3.65 -0.95 6.60
N TYR A 50 -4.38 0.18 6.58
CA TYR A 50 -3.89 1.44 6.03
C TYR A 50 -2.91 2.20 6.95
N ASP A 51 -2.83 1.78 8.22
CA ASP A 51 -2.00 2.36 9.30
C ASP A 51 -0.53 1.91 9.23
N VAL A 52 -0.25 0.80 8.53
CA VAL A 52 1.08 0.22 8.47
C VAL A 52 2.03 1.17 7.78
N LYS A 53 3.23 1.32 8.36
CA LYS A 53 4.31 2.13 7.78
C LYS A 53 5.21 1.26 6.94
N ASP A 54 5.55 1.75 5.76
CA ASP A 54 6.53 1.12 4.90
C ASP A 54 7.98 1.46 5.29
N ALA A 55 8.92 1.02 4.47
CA ALA A 55 10.34 1.27 4.64
C ALA A 55 10.73 2.76 4.67
N ASP A 56 9.91 3.64 4.09
CA ASP A 56 10.09 5.09 4.12
C ASP A 56 9.38 5.74 5.33
N GLY A 57 8.77 4.95 6.21
CA GLY A 57 7.99 5.41 7.36
C GLY A 57 6.62 5.98 6.99
N ARG A 58 6.12 5.70 5.77
CA ARG A 58 4.87 6.25 5.23
C ARG A 58 3.75 5.22 5.25
N THR A 59 2.55 5.68 5.54
CA THR A 59 1.32 4.88 5.51
C THR A 59 0.65 4.92 4.14
N ALA A 60 -0.39 4.11 3.93
CA ALA A 60 -1.20 4.17 2.70
C ALA A 60 -1.85 5.55 2.52
N ILE A 61 -2.21 6.21 3.63
CA ILE A 61 -2.78 7.57 3.62
C ILE A 61 -1.72 8.59 3.21
N ASP A 62 -0.48 8.45 3.69
CA ASP A 62 0.63 9.35 3.31
C ASP A 62 1.00 9.23 1.83
N ARG A 63 0.77 8.06 1.24
CA ARG A 63 1.00 7.78 -0.18
C ARG A 63 -0.18 8.10 -1.08
N ALA A 64 -1.34 8.44 -0.52
CA ALA A 64 -2.52 8.75 -1.30
C ALA A 64 -2.29 9.92 -2.26
N VAL A 65 -2.74 9.77 -3.51
CA VAL A 65 -2.54 10.77 -4.57
C VAL A 65 -3.25 12.10 -4.31
N ASN A 66 -4.37 12.08 -3.59
CA ASN A 66 -5.15 13.27 -3.26
C ASN A 66 -5.92 13.08 -1.93
N GLU A 67 -6.54 14.16 -1.45
CA GLU A 67 -7.33 14.16 -0.21
C GLU A 67 -8.61 13.31 -0.32
N GLU A 68 -9.16 13.14 -1.52
CA GLU A 68 -10.34 12.29 -1.74
C GLU A 68 -10.05 10.82 -1.42
N ILE A 69 -8.91 10.31 -1.88
CA ILE A 69 -8.44 8.95 -1.58
C ILE A 69 -8.12 8.78 -0.10
N LYS A 70 -7.51 9.80 0.53
CA LYS A 70 -7.29 9.79 1.98
C LYS A 70 -8.60 9.69 2.74
N ALA A 71 -9.58 10.52 2.37
CA ALA A 71 -10.90 10.51 2.98
C ALA A 71 -11.64 9.18 2.74
N PHE A 72 -11.47 8.57 1.56
CA PHE A 72 -12.05 7.27 1.24
C PHE A 72 -11.49 6.16 2.15
N ILE A 73 -10.17 6.06 2.27
CA ILE A 73 -9.50 5.08 3.14
C ILE A 73 -9.89 5.29 4.61
N LEU A 74 -9.87 6.54 5.09
CA LEU A 74 -10.26 6.87 6.46
C LEU A 74 -11.75 6.59 6.73
N GLY A 75 -12.62 6.91 5.78
CA GLY A 75 -14.06 6.68 5.87
C GLY A 75 -14.43 5.19 5.86
N PHE A 76 -13.64 4.35 5.18
CA PHE A 76 -13.88 2.91 5.14
C PHE A 76 -13.68 2.24 6.52
N SER A 77 -12.72 2.72 7.31
CA SER A 77 -12.45 2.21 8.66
C SER A 77 -13.67 2.30 9.60
N VAL A 78 -14.50 3.33 9.40
CA VAL A 78 -15.68 3.61 10.23
C VAL A 78 -16.82 2.60 9.99
N GLN A 79 -16.78 1.84 8.88
CA GLN A 79 -17.82 0.87 8.54
C GLN A 79 -17.60 -0.54 9.13
N LYS A 80 -16.52 -0.78 9.89
CA LYS A 80 -16.40 -1.99 10.72
C LYS A 80 -17.33 -1.87 11.94
N ALA A 81 -18.62 -2.15 11.73
CA ALA A 81 -19.60 -2.42 12.77
C ALA A 81 -19.83 -3.93 12.92
#